data_AF-A0A5E7M068-F1
#
_entry.id   AF-A0A5E7M068-F1
#
_cell.length_a   1.000
_cell.length_b   1.000
_cell.length_c   1.000
_cell.angle_alpha   90.00
_cell.angle_beta   90.00
_cell.angle_gamma   90.00
#
_symmetry.space_group_name_H-M   'P 1'
#
loop_
_entity.id
_entity.type
_entity.pdbx_description
1 polymer ?
#
loop_
_entity_poly.entity_id
_entity_poly.type
_entity_poly.pdbx_seq_one_letter_code
_entity_poly.pdbx_strand_id
1 'polypeptide(L)'
;MEVAASAGGGDAKTPDSVIAKHCNACHGTGLLGAPKVGDAAAWGERAKKEGGLDGLLAKAISGINAMPPKGTCADCSDDDLKGAIQKMSGLK
;
A
#
# COMPACT_ATOMS: atom_id res chain seq x y z
N MET A 1 -6.21 -5.66 30.59
CA MET A 1 -6.56 -6.98 30.01
C MET A 1 -7.85 -6.78 29.25
N GLU A 2 -7.77 -6.46 27.97
CA GLU A 2 -8.94 -6.40 27.09
C GLU A 2 -8.63 -7.24 25.87
N VAL A 3 -9.34 -8.35 25.78
CA VAL A 3 -9.30 -9.33 24.71
C VAL A 3 -10.42 -8.98 23.75
N ALA A 4 -10.13 -8.89 22.45
CA ALA A 4 -11.14 -9.05 21.40
C ALA A 4 -10.57 -9.96 20.31
N ALA A 5 -11.26 -11.08 20.12
CA ALA A 5 -10.86 -12.21 19.29
C ALA A 5 -11.24 -12.05 17.81
N SER A 6 -10.53 -12.84 17.02
CA SER A 6 -10.37 -12.88 15.57
C SER A 6 -11.60 -13.25 14.73
N ALA A 7 -11.59 -12.84 13.46
CA ALA A 7 -12.31 -13.50 12.37
C ALA A 7 -11.47 -13.51 11.07
N GLY A 8 -10.85 -14.67 10.77
CA GLY A 8 -10.62 -15.26 9.44
C GLY A 8 -9.67 -14.59 8.42
N GLY A 9 -8.59 -15.29 8.04
CA GLY A 9 -8.01 -15.14 6.69
C GLY A 9 -6.50 -15.23 6.48
N GLY A 10 -5.74 -16.03 7.23
CA GLY A 10 -4.26 -16.01 7.19
C GLY A 10 -3.72 -14.81 7.94
N ASP A 11 -2.48 -14.85 8.41
CA ASP A 11 -1.90 -13.79 9.26
C ASP A 11 -2.00 -12.42 8.57
N ALA A 12 -3.08 -11.67 8.87
CA ALA A 12 -3.36 -10.37 8.28
C ALA A 12 -2.22 -9.46 8.67
N LYS A 13 -1.41 -9.08 7.68
CA LYS A 13 -0.19 -8.32 7.93
C LYS A 13 -0.61 -6.91 8.28
N THR A 14 -0.03 -6.34 9.33
CA THR A 14 -0.33 -4.94 9.63
C THR A 14 0.18 -4.08 8.47
N PRO A 15 -0.56 -3.02 8.08
CA PRO A 15 -0.13 -2.10 7.02
C PRO A 15 1.29 -1.59 7.23
N ASP A 16 1.64 -1.23 8.48
CA ASP A 16 2.96 -0.76 8.84
C ASP A 16 4.06 -1.83 8.62
N SER A 17 3.78 -3.11 8.91
CA SER A 17 4.72 -4.18 8.62
C SER A 17 4.90 -4.41 7.13
N VAL A 18 3.83 -4.32 6.33
CA VAL A 18 3.91 -4.47 4.86
C VAL A 18 4.73 -3.34 4.26
N ILE A 19 4.44 -2.11 4.69
CA ILE A 19 5.16 -0.92 4.25
C ILE A 19 6.64 -1.04 4.59
N ALA A 20 6.97 -1.37 5.85
CA ALA A 20 8.35 -1.45 6.30
C ALA A 20 9.16 -2.53 5.57
N LYS A 21 8.54 -3.69 5.29
CA LYS A 21 9.22 -4.84 4.66
C LYS A 21 9.34 -4.72 3.14
N HIS A 22 8.30 -4.18 2.47
CA HIS A 22 8.17 -4.29 1.02
C HIS A 22 8.13 -2.93 0.31
N CYS A 23 7.44 -1.94 0.88
CA CYS A 23 7.16 -0.67 0.17
C CYS A 23 8.20 0.43 0.45
N ASN A 24 8.83 0.42 1.64
CA ASN A 24 9.71 1.49 2.12
C ASN A 24 10.97 1.66 1.25
N ALA A 25 11.47 0.57 0.66
CA ALA A 25 12.66 0.61 -0.20
C ALA A 25 12.56 1.67 -1.33
N CYS A 26 11.36 1.86 -1.89
CA CYS A 26 11.11 2.88 -2.90
C CYS A 26 10.31 4.07 -2.38
N HIS A 27 9.26 3.82 -1.58
CA HIS A 27 8.34 4.86 -1.11
C HIS A 27 8.85 5.65 0.09
N GLY A 28 9.90 5.21 0.79
CA GLY A 28 10.48 5.95 1.92
C GLY A 28 11.13 7.26 1.48
N THR A 29 11.98 7.19 0.46
CA THR A 29 12.72 8.35 -0.06
C THR A 29 12.12 8.91 -1.36
N GLY A 30 11.19 8.19 -1.98
CA GLY A 30 10.62 8.53 -3.29
C GLY A 30 11.53 8.11 -4.45
N LEU A 31 12.22 6.98 -4.29
CA LEU A 31 13.13 6.43 -5.29
C LEU A 31 12.41 6.19 -6.62
N LEU A 32 13.08 6.49 -7.74
CA LEU A 32 12.52 6.36 -9.10
C LEU A 32 11.19 7.13 -9.32
N GLY A 33 10.92 8.17 -8.52
CA GLY A 33 9.68 8.95 -8.61
C GLY A 33 8.48 8.30 -7.91
N ALA A 34 8.72 7.30 -7.04
CA ALA A 34 7.70 6.72 -6.19
C ALA A 34 7.08 7.80 -5.27
N PRO A 35 5.76 7.79 -5.06
CA PRO A 35 5.12 8.70 -4.11
C PRO A 35 5.59 8.40 -2.69
N LYS A 36 6.01 9.43 -1.95
CA LYS A 36 6.55 9.23 -0.61
C LYS A 36 5.47 8.85 0.38
N VAL A 37 5.81 8.04 1.38
CA VAL A 37 4.92 7.75 2.51
C VAL A 37 4.58 9.07 3.22
N GLY A 38 3.29 9.36 3.37
CA GLY A 38 2.77 10.58 3.99
C GLY A 38 2.61 11.78 3.05
N ASP A 39 3.00 11.68 1.78
CA ASP A 39 2.82 12.76 0.79
C ASP A 39 1.40 12.76 0.21
N ALA A 40 0.44 13.20 1.04
CA ALA A 40 -0.98 13.18 0.68
C ALA A 40 -1.29 13.96 -0.61
N ALA A 41 -0.49 14.97 -0.98
CA ALA A 41 -0.65 15.69 -2.23
C ALA A 41 -0.30 14.81 -3.43
N ALA A 42 0.90 14.21 -3.43
CA ALA A 42 1.35 13.32 -4.50
C ALA A 42 0.44 12.08 -4.65
N TRP A 43 -0.06 11.56 -3.53
CA TRP A 43 -1.02 10.45 -3.52
C TRP A 43 -2.41 10.88 -3.98
N GLY A 44 -2.88 12.06 -3.59
CA GLY A 44 -4.19 12.59 -4.00
C GLY A 44 -4.28 12.82 -5.51
N GLU A 45 -3.22 13.34 -6.15
CA GLU A 45 -3.16 13.49 -7.61
C GLU A 45 -3.18 12.13 -8.32
N ARG A 46 -2.42 11.16 -7.82
CA ARG A 46 -2.40 9.79 -8.36
C ARG A 46 -3.74 9.09 -8.18
N ALA A 47 -4.35 9.19 -7.00
CA ALA A 47 -5.67 8.65 -6.73
C ALA A 47 -6.69 9.22 -7.71
N LYS A 48 -6.75 10.54 -7.91
CA LYS A 48 -7.66 11.17 -8.87
C LYS A 48 -7.45 10.66 -10.30
N LYS A 49 -6.19 10.45 -10.70
CA LYS A 49 -5.85 9.92 -12.02
C LYS A 49 -6.28 8.46 -12.22
N GLU A 50 -6.10 7.63 -11.20
CA GLU A 50 -6.30 6.19 -11.29
C GLU A 50 -7.72 5.72 -10.89
N GLY A 51 -8.58 6.62 -10.38
CA GLY A 51 -9.95 6.29 -9.98
C GLY A 51 -10.12 6.03 -8.48
N GLY A 52 -9.28 6.64 -7.66
CA GLY A 52 -9.32 6.58 -6.20
C GLY A 52 -8.41 5.50 -5.62
N LEU A 53 -8.75 5.05 -4.42
CA LEU A 53 -7.98 4.04 -3.68
C LEU A 53 -7.96 2.68 -4.42
N ASP A 54 -9.10 2.26 -4.98
CA ASP A 54 -9.21 0.97 -5.67
C ASP A 54 -8.39 0.96 -6.98
N GLY A 55 -8.30 2.12 -7.66
CA GLY A 55 -7.42 2.31 -8.80
C GLY A 55 -5.94 2.18 -8.45
N LEU A 56 -5.53 2.80 -7.33
CA LEU A 56 -4.17 2.64 -6.81
C LEU A 56 -3.87 1.20 -6.44
N LEU A 57 -4.82 0.50 -5.82
CA LEU A 57 -4.69 -0.93 -5.49
C LEU A 57 -4.51 -1.78 -6.76
N ALA A 58 -5.32 -1.56 -7.79
CA ALA A 58 -5.20 -2.27 -9.06
C ALA A 58 -3.81 -2.09 -9.69
N LYS A 59 -3.26 -0.86 -9.67
CA LYS A 59 -1.90 -0.60 -10.15
C LYS A 59 -0.82 -1.21 -9.28
N ALA A 60 -1.02 -1.23 -7.96
CA ALA A 60 -0.09 -1.90 -7.04
C ALA A 60 -0.06 -3.40 -7.28
N ILE A 61 -1.21 -4.03 -7.56
CA ILE A 61 -1.32 -5.46 -7.89
C ILE A 61 -0.69 -5.75 -9.25
N SER A 62 -1.05 -5.00 -10.30
CA SER A 62 -0.53 -5.23 -11.66
C SER A 62 0.94 -4.85 -11.84
N GLY A 63 1.44 -3.93 -11.02
CA GLY A 63 2.69 -3.22 -11.26
C GLY A 63 2.51 -2.07 -12.27
N ILE A 64 3.40 -1.09 -12.20
CA ILE A 64 3.43 0.07 -13.11
C ILE A 64 4.84 0.65 -13.20
N ASN A 65 5.38 0.81 -14.41
CA ASN A 65 6.73 1.33 -14.65
C ASN A 65 7.79 0.59 -13.82
N ALA A 66 8.44 1.29 -12.88
CA ALA A 66 9.44 0.73 -11.97
C ALA A 66 8.84 0.07 -10.71
N MET A 67 7.53 0.16 -10.49
CA MET A 67 6.85 -0.49 -9.38
C MET A 67 6.53 -1.94 -9.75
N PRO A 68 7.11 -2.93 -9.05
CA PRO A 68 6.86 -4.34 -9.32
C PRO A 68 5.43 -4.74 -8.92
N PRO A 69 4.87 -5.81 -9.54
CA PRO A 69 3.58 -6.37 -9.14
C PRO A 69 3.52 -6.70 -7.64
N LYS A 70 2.38 -6.39 -7.02
CA LYS A 70 2.13 -6.49 -5.56
C LYS A 70 3.16 -5.79 -4.67
N GLY A 71 3.93 -4.83 -5.20
CA GLY A 71 4.96 -4.13 -4.43
C GLY A 71 6.00 -5.07 -3.81
N THR A 72 6.33 -6.19 -4.48
CA THR A 72 7.20 -7.29 -3.99
C THR A 72 6.63 -8.18 -2.88
N CYS A 73 5.39 -7.94 -2.43
CA CYS A 73 4.73 -8.79 -1.46
C CYS A 73 3.88 -9.87 -2.16
N ALA A 74 4.51 -10.97 -2.56
CA ALA A 74 3.82 -12.06 -3.26
C ALA A 74 2.75 -12.74 -2.39
N ASP A 75 2.93 -12.72 -1.08
CA ASP A 75 2.10 -13.33 -0.04
C ASP A 75 1.14 -12.32 0.64
N CYS A 76 1.04 -11.09 0.13
CA CYS A 76 0.02 -10.14 0.57
C CYS A 76 -1.30 -10.43 -0.12
N SER A 77 -2.38 -10.36 0.67
CA SER A 77 -3.74 -10.25 0.17
C SER A 77 -4.02 -8.85 -0.35
N ASP A 78 -5.11 -8.70 -1.10
CA ASP A 78 -5.52 -7.40 -1.61
C ASP A 78 -5.87 -6.43 -0.47
N ASP A 79 -6.39 -6.94 0.65
CA ASP A 79 -6.68 -6.16 1.85
C ASP A 79 -5.40 -5.67 2.56
N ASP A 80 -4.35 -6.51 2.63
CA ASP A 80 -3.04 -6.09 3.17
C ASP A 80 -2.46 -4.94 2.33
N LEU A 81 -2.52 -5.05 1.01
CA LEU A 81 -2.04 -4.02 0.08
C LEU A 81 -2.89 -2.75 0.17
N LYS A 82 -4.21 -2.89 0.25
CA LYS A 82 -5.14 -1.77 0.39
C LYS A 82 -4.87 -0.98 1.66
N GLY A 83 -4.70 -1.67 2.79
CA GLY A 83 -4.34 -1.05 4.07
C GLY A 83 -2.99 -0.34 4.02
N ALA A 84 -1.98 -0.95 3.38
CA ALA A 84 -0.69 -0.31 3.16
C ALA A 84 -0.82 0.97 2.31
N ILE A 85 -1.58 0.94 1.23
CA ILE A 85 -1.81 2.11 0.37
C ILE A 85 -2.54 3.22 1.14
N GLN A 86 -3.60 2.91 1.89
CA GLN A 86 -4.30 3.89 2.73
C GLN A 86 -3.34 4.56 3.72
N LYS A 87 -2.51 3.74 4.40
CA LYS A 87 -1.54 4.24 5.38
C LYS A 87 -0.45 5.10 4.73
N MET A 88 0.07 4.71 3.57
CA MET A 88 1.07 5.51 2.84
C MET A 88 0.49 6.80 2.26
N SER A 89 -0.74 6.74 1.75
CA SER A 89 -1.39 7.86 1.07
C SER A 89 -2.08 8.84 2.01
N GLY A 90 -2.44 8.40 3.21
CA GLY A 90 -3.31 9.15 4.12
C GLY A 90 -4.75 9.29 3.62
N LEU A 91 -5.10 8.61 2.52
CA LEU A 91 -6.45 8.58 1.98
C LEU A 91 -7.29 7.58 2.78
N LYS A 92 -8.55 7.94 3.05
CA LYS A 92 -9.53 7.05 3.67
C LYS A 92 -10.50 6.56 2.61
#